data_AF-A0A2S7IEK3-F1
#
_entry.id   AF-A0A2S7IEK3-F1
#
_cell.length_a   1.000
_cell.length_b   1.000
_cell.length_c   1.000
_cell.angle_alpha   90.00
_cell.angle_beta   90.00
_cell.angle_gamma   90.00
#
_symmetry.space_group_name_H-M   'P 1'
#
loop_
_entity.id
_entity.type
_entity.pdbx_description
1 polymer ?
#
loop_
_entity_poly.entity_id
_entity_poly.type
_entity_poly.pdbx_seq_one_letter_code
_entity_poly.pdbx_strand_id
1 'polypeptide(L)'
;MFQRLRSLDAAFRILRTFTLCVIAGSLALGAFALYLSHRLITESRQRVYVLAAGQALEAYAAGQKEQLAIETRDHVKTFHQHFFTLDPDEKLIQANLRQAFYLADGSAKQAYDNLKESGYYAGVVAGNISQRIEVDSISVNTTEHPYRFRCVATQRLIRSSHTVRRRLVTQGRLRSVGRSEHNPHGFLIERWTTLENRDIRP
;
A
#
# COMPACT_ATOMS: atom_id res chain seq x y z
N MET A 1 -67.35 -69.16 3.28
CA MET A 1 -66.26 -68.68 4.17
C MET A 1 -64.92 -68.44 3.43
N PHE A 2 -64.65 -69.06 2.27
CA PHE A 2 -63.35 -68.95 1.56
C PHE A 2 -63.12 -67.68 0.68
N GLN A 3 -64.14 -66.88 0.38
CA GLN A 3 -63.96 -65.66 -0.44
C GLN A 3 -63.35 -64.47 0.34
N ARG A 4 -63.60 -64.37 1.66
CA ARG A 4 -63.05 -63.28 2.50
C ARG A 4 -61.55 -63.39 2.79
N LEU A 5 -61.00 -64.60 2.78
CA LEU A 5 -59.55 -64.80 2.97
C LEU A 5 -58.76 -64.39 1.72
N ARG A 6 -59.29 -64.64 0.52
CA ARG A 6 -58.69 -64.23 -0.76
C ARG A 6 -58.62 -62.70 -0.93
N SER A 7 -59.61 -61.96 -0.41
CA SER A 7 -59.61 -60.49 -0.43
C SER A 7 -58.61 -59.87 0.55
N LEU A 8 -58.33 -60.53 1.68
CA LEU A 8 -57.32 -60.07 2.64
C LEU A 8 -55.90 -60.27 2.10
N ASP A 9 -55.60 -61.43 1.51
CA ASP A 9 -54.29 -61.68 0.89
C ASP A 9 -54.03 -60.79 -0.34
N ALA A 10 -55.08 -60.45 -1.10
CA ALA A 10 -54.98 -59.48 -2.18
C ALA A 10 -54.67 -58.07 -1.65
N ALA A 11 -55.35 -57.64 -0.58
CA ALA A 11 -55.12 -56.34 0.05
C ALA A 11 -53.71 -56.21 0.65
N PHE A 12 -53.19 -57.24 1.32
CA PHE A 12 -51.83 -57.25 1.85
C PHE A 12 -50.76 -57.19 0.76
N ARG A 13 -50.96 -57.87 -0.38
CA ARG A 13 -50.04 -57.76 -1.53
C ARG A 13 -50.03 -56.36 -2.12
N ILE A 14 -51.19 -55.74 -2.29
CA ILE A 14 -51.29 -54.36 -2.80
C ILE A 14 -50.59 -53.39 -1.83
N LEU A 15 -50.85 -53.51 -0.53
CA LEU A 15 -50.22 -52.67 0.50
C LEU A 15 -48.70 -52.83 0.50
N ARG A 16 -48.18 -54.06 0.43
CA ARG A 16 -46.73 -54.32 0.37
C ARG A 16 -46.07 -53.72 -0.87
N THR A 17 -46.73 -53.84 -2.02
CA THR A 17 -46.23 -53.30 -3.29
C THR A 17 -46.26 -51.77 -3.28
N PHE A 18 -47.33 -51.19 -2.72
CA PHE A 18 -47.46 -49.74 -2.55
C PHE A 18 -46.36 -49.18 -1.64
N THR A 19 -46.11 -49.79 -0.47
CA THR A 19 -45.05 -49.36 0.44
C THR A 19 -43.67 -49.45 -0.21
N LEU A 20 -43.39 -50.51 -0.98
CA LEU A 20 -42.14 -50.65 -1.73
C LEU A 20 -41.98 -49.56 -2.80
N CYS A 21 -43.04 -49.22 -3.53
CA CYS A 21 -43.01 -48.12 -4.51
C CYS A 21 -42.76 -46.76 -3.84
N VAL A 22 -43.36 -46.51 -2.67
CA VAL A 22 -43.14 -45.27 -1.92
C VAL A 22 -41.70 -45.16 -1.42
N ILE A 23 -41.12 -46.25 -0.92
CA ILE A 23 -39.72 -46.29 -0.48
C ILE A 23 -38.76 -46.07 -1.67
N ALA A 24 -39.01 -46.73 -2.80
CA ALA A 24 -38.21 -46.54 -4.01
C ALA A 24 -38.32 -45.10 -4.55
N GLY A 25 -39.53 -44.52 -4.51
CA GLY A 25 -39.78 -43.14 -4.90
C GLY A 25 -39.06 -42.14 -4.02
N SER A 26 -39.08 -42.32 -2.69
CA SER A 26 -38.38 -41.44 -1.76
C SER A 26 -36.85 -41.53 -1.90
N LEU A 27 -36.31 -42.74 -2.12
CA LEU A 27 -34.89 -42.94 -2.43
C LEU A 27 -34.47 -42.25 -3.73
N ALA A 28 -35.28 -42.37 -4.79
CA ALA A 28 -35.01 -41.72 -6.08
C ALA A 28 -35.04 -40.19 -5.98
N LEU A 29 -36.04 -39.64 -5.28
CA LEU A 29 -36.13 -38.21 -4.99
C LEU A 29 -34.92 -37.71 -4.18
N GLY A 30 -34.50 -38.46 -3.16
CA GLY A 30 -33.32 -38.14 -2.37
C GLY A 30 -32.03 -38.13 -3.21
N ALA A 31 -31.81 -39.16 -4.02
CA ALA A 31 -30.65 -39.24 -4.91
C ALA A 31 -30.64 -38.11 -5.95
N PHE A 32 -31.80 -37.77 -6.52
CA PHE A 32 -31.93 -36.68 -7.48
C PHE A 32 -31.64 -35.31 -6.84
N ALA A 33 -32.15 -35.06 -5.64
CA ALA A 33 -31.89 -33.83 -4.90
C ALA A 33 -30.40 -33.68 -4.56
N LEU A 34 -29.73 -34.75 -4.14
CA LEU A 34 -28.29 -34.76 -3.90
C LEU A 34 -27.49 -34.49 -5.18
N TYR A 35 -27.86 -35.13 -6.29
CA TYR A 35 -27.22 -34.88 -7.58
C TYR A 35 -27.35 -33.42 -8.04
N LEU A 36 -28.56 -32.86 -7.96
CA LEU A 36 -28.81 -31.47 -8.33
C LEU A 36 -28.05 -30.50 -7.42
N SER A 37 -28.02 -30.77 -6.10
CA SER A 37 -27.25 -29.99 -5.14
C SER A 37 -25.75 -30.00 -5.46
N HIS A 38 -25.18 -31.17 -5.74
CA HIS A 38 -23.77 -31.29 -6.14
C HIS A 38 -23.45 -30.55 -7.44
N ARG A 39 -24.34 -30.62 -8.44
CA ARG A 39 -24.19 -29.87 -9.70
C ARG A 39 -24.20 -28.35 -9.46
N LEU A 40 -25.14 -27.84 -8.66
CA LEU A 40 -25.24 -26.42 -8.32
C LEU A 40 -24.04 -25.91 -7.51
N ILE A 41 -23.54 -26.71 -6.56
CA ILE A 41 -22.34 -26.37 -5.78
C ILE A 41 -21.10 -26.32 -6.69
N THR A 42 -21.00 -27.21 -7.66
CA THR A 42 -19.86 -27.25 -8.58
C THR A 42 -19.87 -26.05 -9.54
N GLU A 43 -21.04 -25.71 -10.08
CA GLU A 43 -21.20 -24.58 -11.01
C GLU A 43 -21.01 -23.23 -10.32
N SER A 44 -21.52 -23.08 -9.10
CA SER A 44 -21.31 -21.87 -8.28
C SER A 44 -19.83 -21.70 -7.88
N ARG A 45 -19.13 -22.78 -7.53
CA ARG A 45 -17.67 -22.73 -7.27
C ARG A 45 -16.89 -22.33 -8.53
N GLN A 46 -17.25 -22.85 -9.71
CA GLN A 46 -16.53 -22.53 -10.95
C GLN A 46 -16.67 -21.05 -11.37
N ARG A 47 -17.85 -20.44 -11.25
CA ARG A 47 -18.02 -19.00 -11.55
C ARG A 47 -17.26 -18.09 -10.57
N VAL A 48 -17.18 -18.47 -9.30
CA VAL A 48 -16.41 -17.72 -8.30
C VAL A 48 -14.90 -17.85 -8.58
N TYR A 49 -14.39 -19.02 -8.96
CA TYR A 49 -12.97 -19.20 -9.27
C TYR A 49 -12.50 -18.46 -10.54
N VAL A 50 -13.34 -18.38 -11.59
CA VAL A 50 -12.95 -17.71 -12.85
C VAL A 50 -12.94 -16.18 -12.73
N LEU A 51 -13.80 -15.60 -11.88
CA LEU A 51 -13.78 -14.16 -11.57
C LEU A 51 -12.77 -13.80 -10.46
N ALA A 52 -12.49 -14.71 -9.52
CA ALA A 52 -11.59 -14.47 -8.38
C ALA A 52 -10.11 -14.77 -8.66
N ALA A 53 -9.76 -15.70 -9.55
CA ALA A 53 -8.37 -16.14 -9.65
C ALA A 53 -7.50 -15.26 -10.57
N GLY A 54 -8.05 -14.74 -11.68
CA GLY A 54 -7.30 -13.90 -12.61
C GLY A 54 -7.52 -12.41 -12.33
N GLN A 55 -8.75 -11.93 -12.55
CA GLN A 55 -9.06 -10.50 -12.47
C GLN A 55 -9.02 -9.94 -11.04
N ALA A 56 -9.51 -10.68 -10.03
CA ALA A 56 -9.45 -10.19 -8.65
C ALA A 56 -8.03 -10.25 -8.06
N LEU A 57 -7.20 -11.22 -8.46
CA LEU A 57 -5.81 -11.32 -8.02
C LEU A 57 -4.94 -10.25 -8.71
N GLU A 58 -5.15 -10.00 -10.00
CA GLU A 58 -4.53 -8.88 -10.72
C GLU A 58 -4.96 -7.53 -10.13
N ALA A 59 -6.24 -7.33 -9.80
CA ALA A 59 -6.73 -6.12 -9.16
C ALA A 59 -6.14 -5.92 -7.75
N TYR A 60 -6.01 -6.99 -6.96
CA TYR A 60 -5.39 -6.94 -5.64
C TYR A 60 -3.88 -6.64 -5.70
N ALA A 61 -3.17 -7.27 -6.63
CA ALA A 61 -1.75 -7.01 -6.86
C ALA A 61 -1.50 -5.59 -7.41
N ALA A 62 -2.36 -5.11 -8.31
CA ALA A 62 -2.34 -3.74 -8.82
C ALA A 62 -2.57 -2.73 -7.68
N GLY A 63 -3.58 -2.97 -6.83
CA GLY A 63 -3.88 -2.13 -5.67
C GLY A 63 -2.73 -2.04 -4.67
N GLN A 64 -2.07 -3.17 -4.35
CA GLN A 64 -0.89 -3.15 -3.49
C GLN A 64 0.27 -2.36 -4.08
N LYS A 65 0.53 -2.51 -5.38
CA LYS A 65 1.63 -1.79 -6.06
C LYS A 65 1.37 -0.29 -6.11
N GLU A 66 0.13 0.11 -6.33
CA GLU A 66 -0.29 1.51 -6.28
C GLU A 66 -0.13 2.09 -4.88
N GLN A 67 -0.61 1.39 -3.85
CA GLN A 67 -0.46 1.80 -2.45
C GLN A 67 1.02 1.93 -2.07
N LEU A 68 1.86 0.96 -2.44
CA LEU A 68 3.31 1.03 -2.20
C LEU A 68 3.93 2.25 -2.87
N ALA A 69 3.55 2.55 -4.12
CA ALA A 69 4.05 3.72 -4.83
C ALA A 69 3.63 5.03 -4.15
N ILE A 70 2.42 5.09 -3.58
CA ILE A 70 1.93 6.24 -2.82
C ILE A 70 2.71 6.38 -1.50
N GLU A 71 2.80 5.32 -0.70
CA GLU A 71 3.49 5.33 0.60
C GLU A 71 4.98 5.68 0.45
N THR A 72 5.66 5.13 -0.56
CA THR A 72 7.08 5.43 -0.81
C THR A 72 7.31 6.87 -1.27
N ARG A 73 6.41 7.42 -2.09
CA ARG A 73 6.47 8.84 -2.47
C ARG A 73 6.22 9.75 -1.27
N ASP A 74 5.21 9.43 -0.46
CA ASP A 74 4.93 10.23 0.73
C ASP A 74 6.08 10.19 1.74
N HIS A 75 6.70 9.03 1.94
CA HIS A 75 7.89 8.90 2.77
C HIS A 75 9.04 9.79 2.30
N VAL A 76 9.34 9.77 0.99
CA VAL A 76 10.38 10.64 0.41
C VAL A 76 9.99 12.12 0.56
N LYS A 77 8.72 12.48 0.33
CA LYS A 77 8.23 13.85 0.49
C LYS A 77 8.38 14.35 1.93
N THR A 78 7.94 13.58 2.91
CA THR A 78 8.00 13.91 4.34
C THR A 78 9.44 14.11 4.80
N PHE A 79 10.36 13.24 4.37
CA PHE A 79 11.79 13.45 4.62
C PHE A 79 12.29 14.79 4.09
N HIS A 80 12.01 15.12 2.82
CA HIS A 80 12.46 16.37 2.21
C HIS A 80 11.83 17.60 2.88
N GLN A 81 10.55 17.52 3.25
CA GLN A 81 9.85 18.57 3.98
C GLN A 81 10.51 18.85 5.33
N HIS A 82 10.82 17.81 6.11
CA HIS A 82 11.52 17.97 7.37
C HIS A 82 12.97 18.46 7.19
N PHE A 83 13.70 17.95 6.20
CA PHE A 83 15.12 18.30 6.03
C PHE A 83 15.33 19.73 5.52
N PHE A 84 14.45 20.21 4.62
CA PHE A 84 14.64 21.48 3.92
C PHE A 84 13.66 22.60 4.35
N THR A 85 12.75 22.37 5.29
CA THR A 85 11.97 23.46 5.88
C THR A 85 12.73 24.06 7.04
N LEU A 86 13.25 25.28 6.84
CA LEU A 86 14.07 25.98 7.80
C LEU A 86 13.44 27.34 8.09
N ASP A 87 12.99 27.53 9.32
CA ASP A 87 12.63 28.85 9.83
C ASP A 87 13.86 29.47 10.53
N PRO A 88 13.97 30.81 10.64
CA PRO A 88 15.11 31.48 11.26
C PRO A 88 15.13 31.35 12.79
N ASP A 89 14.93 30.12 13.28
CA ASP A 89 14.97 29.70 14.69
C ASP A 89 15.73 28.38 14.77
N GLU A 90 16.83 28.38 15.52
CA GLU A 90 17.72 27.22 15.64
C GLU A 90 17.00 25.99 16.23
N LYS A 91 16.12 26.18 17.22
CA LYS A 91 15.43 25.07 17.88
C LYS A 91 14.43 24.42 16.93
N LEU A 92 13.71 25.20 16.13
CA LEU A 92 12.80 24.69 15.11
C LEU A 92 13.55 23.94 14.02
N ILE A 93 14.67 24.47 13.53
CA ILE A 93 15.55 23.78 12.57
C ILE A 93 15.97 22.41 13.12
N GLN A 94 16.47 22.35 14.35
CA GLN A 94 16.92 21.10 14.97
C GLN A 94 15.75 20.12 15.21
N ALA A 95 14.55 20.62 15.53
CA ALA A 95 13.37 19.79 15.66
C ALA A 95 12.98 19.12 14.32
N ASN A 96 12.95 19.89 13.24
CA ASN A 96 12.66 19.38 11.90
C ASN A 96 13.70 18.36 11.44
N LEU A 97 14.99 18.66 11.61
CA LEU A 97 16.07 17.74 11.23
C LEU A 97 16.02 16.43 12.00
N ARG A 98 15.68 16.45 13.29
CA ARG A 98 15.46 15.22 14.08
C ARG A 98 14.37 14.34 13.47
N GLN A 99 13.26 14.92 13.01
CA GLN A 99 12.22 14.17 12.31
C GLN A 99 12.72 13.60 10.99
N ALA A 100 13.50 14.37 10.21
CA ALA A 100 14.12 13.87 8.99
C ALA A 100 15.07 12.67 9.25
N PHE A 101 15.83 12.70 10.34
CA PHE A 101 16.78 11.63 10.68
C PHE A 101 16.12 10.33 11.12
N TYR A 102 14.84 10.32 11.51
CA TYR A 102 14.10 9.06 11.71
C TYR A 102 13.79 8.34 10.40
N LEU A 103 13.85 9.04 9.27
CA LEU A 103 13.44 8.54 7.95
C LEU A 103 14.62 8.16 7.06
N ALA A 104 15.86 8.45 7.47
CA ALA A 104 17.05 8.26 6.64
C ALA A 104 18.25 7.70 7.42
N ASP A 105 19.18 7.08 6.69
CA ASP A 105 20.43 6.58 7.23
C ASP A 105 21.48 7.70 7.45
N GLY A 106 22.71 7.29 7.76
CA GLY A 106 23.83 8.20 7.98
C GLY A 106 24.17 9.13 6.81
N SER A 107 23.72 8.85 5.59
CA SER A 107 23.96 9.75 4.44
C SER A 107 23.24 11.10 4.58
N ALA A 108 22.04 11.12 5.18
CA ALA A 108 21.34 12.36 5.49
C ALA A 108 22.05 13.16 6.58
N LYS A 109 22.57 12.46 7.60
CA LYS A 109 23.37 13.09 8.67
C LYS A 109 24.66 13.70 8.11
N GLN A 110 25.37 12.99 7.24
CA GLN A 110 26.59 13.51 6.62
C GLN A 110 26.32 14.78 5.81
N ALA A 111 25.21 14.82 5.06
CA ALA A 111 24.82 16.03 4.34
C ALA A 111 24.44 17.19 5.26
N TYR A 112 23.79 16.92 6.40
CA TYR A 112 23.56 17.92 7.44
C TYR A 112 24.87 18.44 8.01
N ASP A 113 25.80 17.56 8.36
CA ASP A 113 27.10 17.92 8.93
C ASP A 113 27.89 18.81 7.95
N ASN A 114 27.89 18.47 6.65
CA ASN A 114 28.50 19.32 5.61
C ASN A 114 27.87 20.72 5.53
N LEU A 115 26.54 20.83 5.59
CA LEU A 115 25.83 22.12 5.57
C LEU A 115 26.10 22.92 6.85
N LYS A 116 26.23 22.24 7.99
CA LYS A 116 26.58 22.87 9.26
C LYS A 116 28.00 23.42 9.23
N GLU A 117 28.96 22.64 8.75
CA GLU A 117 30.37 23.05 8.59
C GLU A 117 30.51 24.23 7.63
N SER A 118 29.71 24.29 6.56
CA SER A 118 29.68 25.43 5.64
C SER A 118 28.97 26.66 6.22
N GLY A 119 28.50 26.62 7.47
CA GLY A 119 27.78 27.73 8.12
C GLY A 119 26.37 27.98 7.56
N TYR A 120 25.78 27.03 6.82
CA TYR A 120 24.50 27.23 6.13
C TYR A 120 23.37 27.60 7.10
N TYR A 121 23.18 26.81 8.15
CA TYR A 121 22.12 27.02 9.14
C TYR A 121 22.33 28.31 9.93
N ALA A 122 23.57 28.61 10.31
CA ALA A 122 23.90 29.88 10.95
C ALA A 122 23.59 31.07 10.04
N GLY A 123 23.86 30.97 8.74
CA GLY A 123 23.51 31.98 7.75
C GLY A 123 22.01 32.14 7.55
N VAL A 124 21.23 31.06 7.62
CA VAL A 124 19.75 31.10 7.58
C VAL A 124 19.20 31.89 8.78
N VAL A 125 19.70 31.60 9.99
CA VAL A 125 19.26 32.29 11.22
C VAL A 125 19.71 33.75 11.23
N ALA A 126 21.01 34.02 11.01
CA ALA A 126 21.55 35.37 11.03
C ALA A 126 20.98 36.26 9.91
N GLY A 127 20.67 35.67 8.75
CA GLY A 127 20.05 36.36 7.63
C GLY A 127 18.54 36.52 7.72
N ASN A 128 17.91 36.06 8.82
CA ASN A 128 16.46 36.02 9.00
C ASN A 128 15.73 35.43 7.77
N ILE A 129 16.23 34.29 7.29
CA ILE A 129 15.75 33.62 6.07
C ILE A 129 14.76 32.53 6.45
N SER A 130 13.58 32.54 5.83
CA SER A 130 12.66 31.41 5.86
C SER A 130 12.80 30.58 4.59
N GLN A 131 13.26 29.34 4.72
CA GLN A 131 13.33 28.39 3.63
C GLN A 131 12.11 27.47 3.64
N ARG A 132 11.40 27.43 2.51
CA ARG A 132 10.30 26.49 2.27
C ARG A 132 10.64 25.59 1.09
N ILE A 133 10.19 24.35 1.13
CA ILE A 133 10.35 23.39 0.05
C ILE A 133 8.98 22.98 -0.48
N GLU A 134 8.87 22.95 -1.79
CA GLU A 134 7.74 22.41 -2.53
C GLU A 134 8.25 21.22 -3.35
N VAL A 135 7.69 20.04 -3.09
CA VAL A 135 8.08 18.82 -3.80
C VAL A 135 7.28 18.75 -5.10
N ASP A 136 7.96 18.96 -6.23
CA ASP A 136 7.32 19.06 -7.54
C ASP A 136 6.98 17.66 -8.08
N SER A 137 7.92 16.71 -7.97
CA SER A 137 7.69 15.33 -8.41
C SER A 137 8.61 14.33 -7.71
N ILE A 138 8.10 13.13 -7.50
CA ILE A 138 8.87 11.99 -6.98
C ILE A 138 8.62 10.78 -7.89
N SER A 139 9.70 10.29 -8.50
CA SER A 139 9.70 8.99 -9.18
C SER A 139 10.33 7.95 -8.27
N VAL A 140 9.64 6.82 -8.09
CA VAL A 140 10.13 5.66 -7.35
C VAL A 140 10.03 4.45 -8.26
N ASN A 141 11.13 3.71 -8.42
CA ASN A 141 11.10 2.43 -9.08
C ASN A 141 10.74 1.34 -8.05
N THR A 142 9.52 0.82 -8.14
CA THR A 142 8.99 -0.24 -7.27
C THR A 142 9.23 -1.65 -7.80
N THR A 143 9.97 -1.84 -8.89
CA THR A 143 10.23 -3.19 -9.46
C THR A 143 11.33 -3.95 -8.73
N GLU A 144 12.33 -3.24 -8.22
CA GLU A 144 13.52 -3.84 -7.59
C GLU A 144 13.75 -3.24 -6.20
N HIS A 145 13.91 -4.11 -5.21
CA HIS A 145 14.27 -3.72 -3.85
C HIS A 145 15.80 -3.72 -3.67
N PRO A 146 16.39 -2.73 -2.98
CA PRO A 146 15.77 -1.54 -2.40
C PRO A 146 15.32 -0.52 -3.47
N TYR A 147 14.15 0.09 -3.27
CA TYR A 147 13.47 0.92 -4.28
C TYR A 147 14.25 2.21 -4.54
N ARG A 148 14.61 2.46 -5.80
CA ARG A 148 15.34 3.69 -6.16
C ARG A 148 14.35 4.84 -6.32
N PHE A 149 14.68 6.00 -5.76
CA PHE A 149 13.89 7.20 -5.96
C PHE A 149 14.71 8.36 -6.52
N ARG A 150 13.99 9.26 -7.20
CA ARG A 150 14.47 10.59 -7.58
C ARG A 150 13.40 11.60 -7.20
N CYS A 151 13.82 12.64 -6.48
CA CYS A 151 12.95 13.73 -6.04
C CYS A 151 13.39 15.02 -6.73
N VAL A 152 12.43 15.74 -7.30
CA VAL A 152 12.60 17.08 -7.84
C VAL A 152 11.73 18.01 -7.00
N ALA A 153 12.33 19.09 -6.51
CA ALA A 153 11.67 20.04 -5.64
C ALA A 153 12.16 21.46 -5.91
N THR A 154 11.34 22.42 -5.54
CA THR A 154 11.65 23.85 -5.60
C THR A 154 11.78 24.38 -4.18
N GLN A 155 12.93 24.99 -3.88
CA GLN A 155 13.16 25.68 -2.61
C GLN A 155 12.91 27.17 -2.79
N ARG A 156 12.26 27.80 -1.81
CA ARG A 156 12.04 29.25 -1.74
C ARG A 156 12.75 29.78 -0.50
N LEU A 157 13.75 30.63 -0.71
CA LEU A 157 14.47 31.32 0.35
C LEU A 157 13.89 32.72 0.44
N ILE A 158 13.04 32.92 1.44
CA ILE A 158 12.28 34.15 1.67
C ILE A 158 13.09 35.02 2.63
N ARG A 159 13.51 36.19 2.16
CA ARG A 159 14.14 37.24 2.96
C ARG A 159 13.20 38.43 3.06
N SER A 160 13.50 39.36 3.95
CA SER A 160 12.75 40.64 4.04
C SER A 160 12.75 41.42 2.73
N SER A 161 13.83 41.35 1.95
CA SER A 161 14.01 42.15 0.72
C SER A 161 13.60 41.45 -0.57
N HIS A 162 13.74 40.13 -0.67
CA HIS A 162 13.45 39.37 -1.89
C HIS A 162 13.30 37.88 -1.61
N THR A 163 12.71 37.15 -2.56
CA THR A 163 12.64 35.68 -2.54
C THR A 163 13.51 35.10 -3.63
N VAL A 164 14.42 34.18 -3.27
CA VAL A 164 15.21 33.39 -4.23
C VAL A 164 14.56 32.02 -4.39
N ARG A 165 14.44 31.55 -5.64
CA ARG A 165 14.00 30.19 -5.96
C ARG A 165 15.19 29.33 -6.35
N ARG A 166 15.26 28.10 -5.83
CA ARG A 166 16.31 27.13 -6.16
C ARG A 166 15.69 25.82 -6.61
N ARG A 167 16.28 25.20 -7.62
CA ARG A 167 15.93 23.86 -8.07
C ARG A 167 16.75 22.87 -7.28
N LEU A 168 16.07 21.94 -6.62
CA LEU A 168 16.64 20.83 -5.88
C LEU A 168 16.33 19.53 -6.62
N VAL A 169 17.36 18.74 -6.89
CA VAL A 169 17.22 17.36 -7.38
C VAL A 169 18.02 16.45 -6.47
N THR A 170 17.37 15.43 -5.92
CA THR A 170 18.01 14.43 -5.06
C THR A 170 17.67 13.02 -5.53
N GLN A 171 18.48 12.06 -5.10
CA GLN A 171 18.23 10.65 -5.34
C GLN A 171 18.65 9.82 -4.14
N GLY A 172 18.16 8.58 -4.09
CA GLY A 172 18.54 7.62 -3.06
C GLY A 172 17.86 6.27 -3.27
N ARG A 173 17.91 5.44 -2.24
CA ARG A 173 17.24 4.14 -2.18
C ARG A 173 16.32 4.07 -0.96
N LEU A 174 15.25 3.30 -1.03
CA LEU A 174 14.34 3.02 0.07
C LEU A 174 14.48 1.54 0.44
N ARG A 175 14.92 1.29 1.67
CA ARG A 175 14.93 -0.05 2.26
C ARG A 175 13.78 -0.17 3.25
N SER A 176 13.17 -1.34 3.33
CA SER A 176 12.11 -1.61 4.30
C SER A 176 12.69 -1.82 5.70
N VAL A 177 12.03 -1.24 6.71
CA VAL A 177 12.36 -1.35 8.14
C VAL A 177 11.08 -1.53 8.95
N GLY A 178 11.21 -1.86 10.24
CA GLY A 178 10.08 -1.92 11.15
C GLY A 178 9.37 -0.58 11.26
N ARG A 179 8.04 -0.59 11.29
CA ARG A 179 7.22 0.60 11.50
C ARG A 179 7.35 1.06 12.96
N SER A 180 7.31 2.36 13.16
CA SER A 180 7.28 2.99 14.48
C SER A 180 6.42 4.25 14.45
N GLU A 181 6.15 4.85 15.60
CA GLU A 181 5.41 6.12 15.68
C GLU A 181 6.10 7.24 14.88
N HIS A 182 7.43 7.25 14.87
CA HIS A 182 8.24 8.24 14.14
C HIS A 182 8.48 7.87 12.66
N ASN A 183 8.24 6.61 12.28
CA ASN A 183 8.37 6.12 10.91
C ASN A 183 7.22 5.15 10.58
N PRO A 184 6.00 5.68 10.40
CA PRO A 184 4.81 4.85 10.17
C PRO A 184 4.85 4.13 8.82
N HIS A 185 5.59 4.65 7.85
CA HIS A 185 5.72 4.03 6.53
C HIS A 185 6.60 2.76 6.56
N GLY A 186 7.58 2.69 7.46
CA GLY A 186 8.48 1.54 7.54
C GLY A 186 9.50 1.50 6.39
N PHE A 187 9.94 2.67 5.91
CA PHE A 187 11.02 2.79 4.95
C PHE A 187 12.19 3.57 5.56
N LEU A 188 13.39 3.29 5.10
CA LEU A 188 14.59 4.04 5.43
C LEU A 188 15.24 4.51 4.13
N ILE A 189 15.43 5.81 4.01
CA ILE A 189 16.18 6.41 2.91
C ILE A 189 17.67 6.11 3.10
N GLU A 190 18.28 5.51 2.10
CA GLU A 190 19.69 5.13 2.11
C GLU A 190 20.45 5.71 0.92
N ARG A 191 21.74 5.97 1.14
CA ARG A 191 22.66 6.50 0.12
C ARG A 191 22.07 7.74 -0.57
N TRP A 192 21.49 8.63 0.23
CA TRP A 192 20.88 9.86 -0.24
C TRP A 192 21.96 10.83 -0.71
N THR A 193 21.70 11.49 -1.84
CA THR A 193 22.61 12.49 -2.40
C THR A 193 21.86 13.58 -3.13
N THR A 194 22.42 14.79 -3.09
CA THR A 194 21.93 15.94 -3.85
C THR A 194 22.65 16.02 -5.18
N LEU A 195 21.91 15.91 -6.28
CA LEU A 195 22.43 16.00 -7.64
C LEU A 195 22.48 17.45 -8.15
N GLU A 196 21.49 18.26 -7.73
CA GLU A 196 21.36 19.64 -8.15
C GLU A 196 20.81 20.46 -6.99
N ASN A 197 21.42 21.61 -6.71
CA ASN A 197 20.89 22.62 -5.80
C ASN A 197 21.35 24.01 -6.26
N ARG A 198 20.66 24.57 -7.25
CA ARG A 198 21.06 25.83 -7.89
C ARG A 198 19.90 26.81 -8.01
N ASP A 199 20.23 28.09 -8.04
CA ASP A 199 19.25 29.16 -8.19
C ASP A 199 18.61 29.10 -9.58
N ILE A 200 17.29 29.26 -9.61
CA ILE A 200 16.51 29.35 -10.82
C ILE A 200 16.43 30.84 -11.15
N ARG A 201 17.05 31.25 -12.26
CA ARG A 201 16.88 32.62 -12.74
C ARG A 201 15.41 32.85 -13.10
N PRO A 202 14.82 34.00 -12.73
CA PRO A 202 13.48 34.35 -13.16
C PRO A 202 13.37 34.45 -14.68
#